data_AF-A0A2N1PEA9-F1
#
_entry.id   AF-A0A2N1PEA9-F1
#
_cell.length_a   1.000
_cell.length_b   1.000
_cell.length_c   1.000
_cell.angle_alpha   90.00
_cell.angle_beta   90.00
_cell.angle_gamma   90.00
#
_symmetry.space_group_name_H-M   'P 1'
#
loop_
_entity.id
_entity.type
_entity.pdbx_description
1 polymer ?
#
loop_
_entity_poly.entity_id
_entity_poly.type
_entity_poly.pdbx_seq_one_letter_code
_entity_poly.pdbx_strand_id
1 'polypeptide(L)'
;LYEYQGRYRLHRIIKVEDDVYVICGDALTSYEYVSRDKIFGLVIAYKNKQKWIHRQSTLNHLYISIWSLLRPFRRILLRISRRKKRDRNN
;
A
#
# COMPACT_ATOMS: atom_id res chain seq x y z
N LEU A 1 -10.61 3.14 -3.00
CA LEU A 1 -10.79 3.65 -4.37
C LEU A 1 -10.95 5.15 -4.27
N TYR A 2 -10.12 5.91 -4.96
CA TYR A 2 -10.18 7.36 -4.95
C TYR A 2 -9.82 7.90 -6.34
N GLU A 3 -10.30 9.10 -6.65
CA GLU A 3 -9.93 9.83 -7.85
C GLU A 3 -8.71 10.70 -7.56
N TYR A 4 -7.70 10.60 -8.43
CA TYR A 4 -6.51 11.44 -8.39
C TYR A 4 -6.11 11.80 -9.81
N GLN A 5 -6.19 13.09 -10.13
CA GLN A 5 -5.87 13.65 -11.44
C GLN A 5 -6.66 12.99 -12.59
N GLY A 6 -7.97 12.82 -12.42
CA GLY A 6 -8.88 12.24 -13.42
C GLY A 6 -8.75 10.72 -13.57
N ARG A 7 -7.99 10.05 -12.70
CA ARG A 7 -7.82 8.59 -12.73
C ARG A 7 -8.22 7.96 -11.40
N TYR A 8 -8.93 6.85 -11.48
CA TYR A 8 -9.28 6.04 -10.31
C TYR A 8 -8.11 5.15 -9.91
N ARG A 9 -7.67 5.27 -8.65
CA ARG A 9 -6.56 4.50 -8.10
C ARG A 9 -7.01 3.70 -6.88
N LEU A 10 -6.39 2.54 -6.71
CA LEU A 10 -6.59 1.68 -5.56
C LEU A 10 -5.30 1.55 -4.78
N HIS A 11 -5.17 2.37 -3.74
CA HIS A 11 -4.01 2.37 -2.85
C HIS A 11 -4.45 2.15 -1.41
N ARG A 12 -3.46 1.92 -0.54
CA ARG A 12 -3.68 1.66 0.88
C ARG A 12 -3.78 3.00 1.63
N ILE A 13 -4.80 3.12 2.47
CA ILE A 13 -4.91 4.22 3.43
C ILE A 13 -3.89 3.95 4.54
N ILE A 14 -2.96 4.88 4.72
CA ILE A 14 -1.92 4.82 5.75
C ILE A 14 -2.41 5.50 7.02
N LYS A 15 -3.07 6.66 6.87
CA LYS A 15 -3.60 7.46 7.97
C LYS A 15 -4.89 8.13 7.54
N VAL A 16 -5.79 8.31 8.49
CA VAL A 16 -6.98 9.15 8.34
C VAL A 16 -6.77 10.33 9.28
N GLU A 17 -6.72 11.53 8.73
CA GLU A 17 -6.81 12.78 9.49
C GLU A 17 -8.22 13.34 9.27
N ASP A 18 -8.61 14.36 10.06
CA ASP A 18 -10.00 14.77 10.20
C ASP A 18 -10.73 14.96 8.86
N ASP A 19 -10.06 15.60 7.89
CA ASP A 19 -10.64 15.92 6.59
C ASP A 19 -9.87 15.33 5.38
N VAL A 20 -8.71 14.70 5.64
CA VAL A 20 -7.83 14.17 4.60
C VAL A 20 -7.40 12.74 4.89
N TYR A 21 -7.39 11.93 3.84
CA TYR A 21 -6.85 10.59 3.86
C TYR A 21 -5.44 10.61 3.31
N VAL A 22 -4.50 10.09 4.09
CA VAL A 22 -3.13 9.88 3.65
C VAL A 22 -3.07 8.50 3.00
N ILE A 23 -2.93 8.50 1.69
CA ILE A 23 -2.94 7.30 0.86
C ILE A 23 -1.54 7.07 0.34
N CYS A 24 -1.13 5.80 0.25
CA CYS A 24 0.13 5.45 -0.38
C CYS A 24 0.03 4.13 -1.15
N GLY A 25 0.47 4.15 -2.39
CA GLY A 25 0.51 2.96 -3.24
C GLY A 25 1.69 2.05 -2.87
N ASP A 26 1.56 0.74 -3.09
CA ASP A 26 2.57 -0.24 -2.67
C ASP A 26 3.95 -0.05 -3.35
N ALA A 27 4.00 0.60 -4.50
CA ALA A 27 5.22 0.92 -5.25
C ALA A 27 5.66 2.39 -5.12
N LEU A 28 4.86 3.23 -4.46
CA LEU A 28 5.12 4.67 -4.31
C LEU A 28 5.81 4.97 -2.98
N THR A 29 6.83 5.82 -3.01
CA THR A 29 7.47 6.37 -1.81
C THR A 29 6.78 7.64 -1.31
N SER A 30 6.05 8.34 -2.17
CA SER A 30 5.33 9.56 -1.85
C SER A 30 3.95 9.26 -1.27
N TYR A 31 3.52 10.10 -0.33
CA TYR A 31 2.16 10.12 0.17
C TYR A 31 1.27 10.96 -0.75
N GLU A 32 0.04 10.51 -0.96
CA GLU A 32 -1.01 11.23 -1.65
C GLU A 32 -2.03 11.65 -0.60
N TYR A 33 -2.27 12.95 -0.49
CA TYR A 33 -3.26 13.52 0.41
C TYR A 33 -4.55 13.72 -0.37
N VAL A 34 -5.61 13.04 0.07
CA VAL A 34 -6.86 12.96 -0.68
C VAL A 34 -8.02 13.34 0.25
N SER A 35 -8.76 14.38 -0.11
CA SER A 35 -9.96 14.81 0.61
C SER A 35 -11.03 13.72 0.62
N ARG A 36 -11.87 13.70 1.65
CA ARG A 36 -12.92 12.70 1.81
C ARG A 36 -13.86 12.61 0.61
N ASP A 37 -14.18 13.74 -0.03
CA ASP A 37 -15.07 13.82 -1.20
C ASP A 37 -14.57 13.05 -2.42
N LYS A 38 -13.26 12.81 -2.49
CA LYS A 38 -12.62 12.08 -3.59
C LYS A 38 -12.51 10.58 -3.34
N ILE A 39 -13.03 10.08 -2.22
CA ILE A 39 -13.06 8.66 -1.90
C ILE A 39 -14.39 8.05 -2.34
N PHE A 40 -14.29 7.10 -3.28
CA PHE A 40 -15.46 6.41 -3.85
C PHE A 40 -15.75 5.09 -3.14
N GLY A 41 -14.81 4.55 -2.37
CA GLY A 41 -15.06 3.31 -1.64
C GLY A 41 -13.86 2.74 -0.90
N LEU A 42 -14.15 1.97 0.14
CA LEU A 42 -13.18 1.26 0.96
C LEU A 42 -13.17 -0.23 0.59
N VAL A 43 -11.97 -0.81 0.44
CA VAL A 43 -11.83 -2.26 0.22
C VAL A 43 -12.02 -2.99 1.54
N ILE A 44 -13.10 -3.76 1.64
CA ILE A 44 -13.43 -4.57 2.83
C ILE A 44 -12.89 -6.01 2.75
N ALA A 45 -12.72 -6.54 1.55
CA ALA A 45 -12.17 -7.86 1.28
C ALA A 45 -11.59 -7.92 -0.13
N TYR A 46 -10.62 -8.81 -0.34
CA TYR A 46 -10.13 -9.13 -1.67
C TYR A 46 -9.90 -10.64 -1.82
N LYS A 47 -10.00 -11.14 -3.05
CA LYS A 47 -9.81 -12.54 -3.38
C LYS A 47 -8.42 -12.75 -3.97
N ASN A 48 -7.60 -13.57 -3.32
CA ASN A 48 -6.28 -13.96 -3.83
C ASN A 48 -6.23 -15.46 -4.05
N LYS A 49 -5.99 -15.90 -5.29
CA LYS A 49 -5.85 -17.33 -5.66
C LYS A 49 -6.88 -18.24 -4.95
N GLN A 50 -8.16 -17.87 -5.02
CA GLN A 50 -9.32 -18.56 -4.42
C GLN A 50 -9.58 -18.35 -2.93
N LYS A 51 -8.66 -17.73 -2.15
CA LYS A 51 -8.90 -17.40 -0.74
C LYS A 51 -9.47 -15.99 -0.59
N TRP A 52 -10.58 -15.85 0.13
CA TRP A 52 -11.12 -14.56 0.57
C TRP A 52 -10.32 -14.06 1.76
N ILE A 53 -9.72 -12.89 1.62
CA ILE A 53 -8.98 -12.23 2.68
C ILE A 53 -9.81 -11.03 3.13
N HIS A 54 -10.40 -11.16 4.32
CA HIS A 54 -11.19 -10.11 4.95
C HIS A 54 -10.28 -9.15 5.72
N ARG A 55 -10.64 -7.86 5.71
CA ARG A 55 -9.89 -6.82 6.42
C ARG A 55 -9.83 -7.03 7.94
N GLN A 56 -10.81 -7.72 8.53
CA GLN A 56 -10.99 -7.85 9.98
C GLN A 56 -10.02 -8.81 10.70
N SER A 57 -9.16 -9.55 10.00
CA SER A 57 -8.22 -10.44 10.69
C SER A 57 -7.11 -9.64 11.38
N THR A 58 -7.03 -9.72 12.71
CA THR A 58 -6.05 -9.02 13.56
C THR A 58 -4.60 -9.32 13.20
N LEU A 59 -4.29 -10.58 12.86
CA LEU A 59 -2.97 -11.00 12.35
C LEU A 59 -2.59 -10.27 11.04
N ASN A 60 -3.56 -10.08 10.14
CA ASN A 60 -3.33 -9.37 8.89
C ASN A 60 -3.09 -7.87 9.14
N HIS A 61 -3.75 -7.27 10.12
CA HIS A 61 -3.50 -5.88 10.52
C HIS A 61 -2.08 -5.67 11.04
N LEU A 62 -1.56 -6.59 11.86
CA LEU A 62 -0.18 -6.52 12.35
C LEU A 62 0.81 -6.70 11.20
N TYR A 63 0.61 -7.70 10.34
CA TYR A 63 1.43 -7.91 9.14
C TYR A 63 1.43 -6.67 8.24
N ILE A 64 0.27 -6.07 7.98
CA ILE A 64 0.11 -4.86 7.17
C ILE A 64 0.82 -3.67 7.81
N SER A 65 0.72 -3.52 9.13
CA SER A 65 1.37 -2.42 9.87
C SER A 65 2.88 -2.58 9.88
N ILE A 66 3.39 -3.78 10.14
CA ILE A 66 4.82 -4.12 10.04
C ILE A 66 5.30 -3.90 8.60
N TRP A 67 4.54 -4.34 7.59
CA TRP A 67 4.87 -4.13 6.18
C TRP A 67 4.90 -2.65 5.80
N SER A 68 3.98 -1.86 6.35
CA SER A 68 3.94 -0.41 6.18
C SER A 68 5.12 0.28 6.87
N LEU A 69 5.48 -0.16 8.08
CA LEU A 69 6.63 0.35 8.84
C LEU A 69 7.97 -0.04 8.20
N LEU A 70 8.04 -1.20 7.55
CA LEU A 70 9.21 -1.67 6.81
C LEU A 70 9.35 -1.02 5.42
N ARG A 71 8.47 -0.09 5.02
CA ARG A 71 8.57 0.66 3.76
C ARG A 71 9.91 1.37 3.54
N PRO A 72 10.50 2.13 4.49
CA PRO A 72 11.85 2.67 4.33
C PRO A 72 12.91 1.58 4.12
N PHE A 73 12.76 0.44 4.83
CA PHE A 73 13.64 -0.72 4.69
C PHE A 73 13.48 -1.46 3.35
N ARG A 74 12.31 -1.32 2.71
CA ARG A 74 12.03 -1.87 1.38
C ARG A 74 12.95 -1.28 0.32
N ARG A 75 13.34 -0.02 0.45
CA ARG A 75 14.34 0.61 -0.46
C ARG A 75 15.70 -0.08 -0.35
N ILE A 76 16.08 -0.47 0.87
CA ILE A 76 17.31 -1.22 1.16
C ILE A 76 17.20 -2.65 0.62
N LEU A 77 16.11 -3.36 0.90
CA LEU A 77 15.86 -4.73 0.42
C LEU A 77 15.85 -4.81 -1.12
N LEU A 78 15.18 -3.87 -1.79
CA LEU A 78 15.19 -3.79 -3.26
C LEU A 78 16.59 -3.48 -3.80
N ARG A 79 17.38 -2.64 -3.11
CA ARG A 79 18.77 -2.35 -3.49
C ARG A 79 19.66 -3.59 -3.36
N ILE A 80 19.50 -4.38 -2.30
CA ILE A 80 20.20 -5.65 -2.09
C ILE A 80 19.76 -6.70 -3.13
N SER A 81 18.46 -6.81 -3.39
CA SER A 81 17.92 -7.74 -4.39
C SER A 81 18.42 -7.40 -5.81
N ARG A 82 18.50 -6.11 -6.16
CA ARG A 82 19.09 -5.65 -7.42
C ARG A 82 20.59 -5.96 -7.52
N ARG A 83 21.35 -5.80 -6.42
CA ARG A 83 22.77 -6.23 -6.36
C ARG A 83 22.92 -7.73 -6.60
N LYS A 84 22.17 -8.57 -5.89
CA LYS A 84 22.18 -10.04 -6.08
C LYS A 84 21.75 -10.50 -7.48
N LYS A 85 20.97 -9.71 -8.21
CA LYS A 85 20.59 -10.02 -9.59
C LYS A 85 21.68 -9.60 -10.59
N ARG A 86 22.47 -8.58 -10.26
CA ARG A 86 23.61 -8.10 -11.04
C ARG A 86 24.84 -9.00 -10.88
N ASP A 87 25.09 -9.51 -9.67
CA ASP A 87 26.22 -10.42 -9.40
C ASP A 87 25.97 -11.86 -9.85
N ARG A 88 24.72 -12.24 -10.18
CA ARG A 88 24.40 -13.56 -10.75
C ARG A 88 24.44 -13.59 -12.28
N ASN A 89 24.59 -12.43 -12.92
CA ASN A 89 24.54 -12.27 -14.37
C ASN A 89 25.88 -11.76 -14.95
N ASN A 90 26.94 -11.85 -14.14
CA ASN A 90 28.36 -11.64 -14.45
C ASN A 90 29.12 -12.87 -13.97
#